data_AF-A0AAN4WR15-F1
#
_entry.id   AF-A0AAN4WR15-F1
#
_cell.length_a   1.000
_cell.length_b   1.000
_cell.length_c   1.000
_cell.angle_alpha   90.00
_cell.angle_beta   90.00
_cell.angle_gamma   90.00
#
_symmetry.space_group_name_H-M   'P 1'
#
loop_
_entity.id
_entity.type
_entity.pdbx_description
1 polymer ?
#
loop_
_entity_poly.entity_id
_entity_poly.type
_entity_poly.pdbx_seq_one_letter_code
_entity_poly.pdbx_strand_id
1 'polypeptide(L)' 'MATRNSTEATKAVQQAATQLAAIDFDLLNQEMALHVSPLIEAVVNMLMIVYYQAETGHATKHDFLAAKVGLRQSLQAH' A
#
# COMPACT_ATOMS: atom_id res chain seq x y z
N MET A 1 -1.24 -21.23 -11.63
CA MET A 1 -0.28 -20.37 -10.89
C MET A 1 -0.79 -18.93 -10.75
N ALA A 2 -1.29 -18.26 -11.79
CA ALA A 2 -1.88 -16.90 -11.68
C ALA A 2 -3.06 -16.79 -10.67
N THR A 3 -3.88 -17.83 -10.55
CA THR A 3 -5.02 -17.91 -9.62
C THR A 3 -4.61 -17.89 -8.14
N ARG A 4 -3.45 -18.48 -7.79
CA ARG A 4 -2.96 -18.50 -6.40
C ARG A 4 -2.44 -17.13 -5.96
N ASN A 5 -1.69 -16.47 -6.85
CA ASN A 5 -1.16 -15.12 -6.61
C ASN A 5 -2.27 -14.07 -6.52
N SER A 6 -3.31 -14.20 -7.35
CA SER A 6 -4.49 -13.34 -7.27
C SER A 6 -5.23 -13.50 -5.94
N THR A 7 -5.35 -14.74 -5.45
CA THR A 7 -5.99 -15.02 -4.15
C THR A 7 -5.20 -14.44 -2.97
N GLU A 8 -3.87 -14.47 -3.01
CA GLU A 8 -3.01 -13.89 -1.98
C GLU A 8 -3.09 -12.36 -1.96
N ALA A 9 -3.09 -11.71 -3.14
CA ALA A 9 -3.26 -10.27 -3.26
C ALA A 9 -4.63 -9.81 -2.72
N THR A 10 -5.72 -10.49 -3.09
CA THR A 10 -7.06 -10.18 -2.59
C THR A 10 -7.13 -10.29 -1.07
N LYS A 11 -6.58 -11.37 -0.48
CA LYS A 11 -6.56 -11.54 0.99
C LYS A 11 -5.77 -10.44 1.69
N ALA A 12 -4.60 -10.07 1.15
CA ALA A 12 -3.77 -9.01 1.72
C ALA A 12 -4.49 -7.65 1.70
N VAL A 13 -5.13 -7.31 0.57
CA VAL A 13 -5.91 -6.07 0.46
C VAL A 13 -7.11 -6.08 1.41
N GLN A 14 -7.83 -7.19 1.52
CA GLN A 14 -8.95 -7.32 2.45
C GLN A 14 -8.51 -7.17 3.92
N GLN A 15 -7.38 -7.76 4.30
CA GLN A 15 -6.81 -7.60 5.63
C GLN A 15 -6.41 -6.15 5.91
N ALA A 16 -5.74 -5.49 4.97
CA ALA A 16 -5.38 -4.08 5.09
C ALA A 16 -6.62 -3.18 5.21
N ALA A 17 -7.63 -3.38 4.36
CA ALA A 17 -8.88 -2.63 4.41
C ALA A 17 -9.61 -2.80 5.75
N THR A 18 -9.62 -4.02 6.30
CA THR A 18 -10.22 -4.28 7.62
C THR A 18 -9.49 -3.54 8.73
N GLN A 19 -8.15 -3.49 8.70
CA GLN A 19 -7.36 -2.77 9.69
C GLN A 19 -7.55 -1.25 9.58
N LEU A 20 -7.55 -0.71 8.36
CA LEU A 20 -7.77 0.71 8.13
C LEU A 20 -9.17 1.15 8.55
N ALA A 21 -10.19 0.35 8.29
CA ALA A 21 -11.57 0.63 8.69
C ALA A 21 -11.79 0.58 10.22
N ALA A 22 -10.86 -0.02 10.97
CA ALA A 22 -10.89 -0.05 12.43
C ALA A 22 -10.25 1.19 13.07
N ILE A 23 -9.60 2.05 12.28
CA ILE A 23 -9.02 3.31 12.78
C ILE A 23 -10.15 4.32 12.96
N ASP A 24 -10.22 4.90 14.16
CA ASP A 24 -11.04 6.08 14.40
C ASP A 24 -10.31 7.33 13.87
N PHE A 25 -10.63 7.71 12.64
CA PHE A 25 -9.99 8.85 11.98
C PHE A 25 -10.36 10.20 12.63
N ASP A 26 -11.42 10.27 13.44
CA ASP A 26 -11.77 11.49 14.17
C ASP A 26 -10.72 11.83 15.25
N LEU A 27 -9.91 10.84 15.65
CA LEU A 27 -8.79 11.01 16.59
C LEU A 27 -7.46 11.32 15.91
N LEU A 28 -7.39 11.27 14.57
CA LEU A 28 -6.16 11.51 13.82
C LEU A 28 -5.89 13.02 13.69
N ASN A 29 -5.19 13.58 14.67
CA ASN A 29 -4.76 14.97 14.63
C ASN A 29 -3.59 15.19 13.64
N GLN A 30 -3.26 16.46 13.37
CA GLN A 30 -2.21 16.83 12.42
C GLN A 30 -0.83 16.25 12.78
N GLU A 31 -0.48 16.18 14.06
CA GLU A 31 0.80 15.64 14.52
C GLU A 31 0.90 14.14 14.24
N MET A 32 -0.16 13.39 14.57
CA MET A 32 -0.24 11.96 14.25
C MET A 32 -0.21 11.72 12.74
N ALA A 33 -0.93 12.52 11.96
CA ALA A 33 -0.93 12.44 10.51
C ALA A 33 0.47 12.69 9.91
N LEU A 34 1.21 13.68 10.43
CA LEU A 34 2.59 13.95 10.01
C LEU A 34 3.51 12.78 10.36
N HIS A 35 3.32 12.16 11.52
CA HIS A 35 4.12 11.02 11.95
C HIS A 35 3.97 9.82 11.02
N VAL A 36 2.74 9.50 10.59
CA VAL A 36 2.46 8.37 9.69
C VAL A 36 2.55 8.71 8.19
N SER A 37 2.73 9.98 7.83
CA SER A 37 2.72 10.46 6.44
C SER A 37 3.69 9.71 5.52
N PRO A 38 4.95 9.40 5.92
CA PRO A 38 5.87 8.67 5.05
C PRO A 38 5.42 7.23 4.75
N LEU A 39 4.74 6.58 5.70
CA LEU A 39 4.17 5.26 5.49
C LEU A 39 2.94 5.33 4.60
N ILE A 40 2.06 6.32 4.81
CA ILE A 40 0.89 6.55 3.94
C ILE A 40 1.33 6.78 2.49
N GLU A 41 2.32 7.65 2.27
CA GLU A 41 2.82 7.95 0.93
C GLU A 41 3.35 6.69 0.24
N ALA A 42 4.13 5.86 0.94
CA ALA A 42 4.65 4.63 0.36
C ALA A 42 3.54 3.61 0.03
N VAL A 43 2.49 3.52 0.87
CA VAL A 43 1.32 2.69 0.60
C VAL A 43 0.56 3.21 -0.63
N VAL A 44 0.31 4.52 -0.72
CA VAL A 44 -0.37 5.15 -1.85
C VAL A 44 0.40 4.92 -3.14
N ASN A 45 1.73 5.11 -3.14
CA ASN A 45 2.57 4.87 -4.31
C ASN A 45 2.47 3.42 -4.79
N MET A 46 2.52 2.45 -3.88
CA MET A 46 2.36 1.03 -4.24
C MET A 46 0.96 0.76 -4.83
N LEU A 47 -0.10 1.29 -4.22
CA LEU A 47 -1.48 1.10 -4.71
C LEU A 47 -1.69 1.77 -6.07
N MET A 48 -1.12 2.96 -6.29
CA MET A 48 -1.18 3.65 -7.58
C MET A 48 -0.58 2.80 -8.70
N ILE A 49 0.56 2.13 -8.47
CA ILE A 49 1.18 1.25 -9.47
C ILE A 49 0.31 0.01 -9.74
N VAL A 50 -0.28 -0.58 -8.70
CA VAL A 50 -1.21 -1.71 -8.86
C VAL A 50 -2.44 -1.29 -9.67
N TYR A 51 -2.98 -0.11 -9.39
CA TYR A 51 -4.11 0.45 -10.11
C TYR A 51 -3.76 0.75 -11.58
N TYR A 52 -2.62 1.40 -11.82
CA TYR A 52 -2.10 1.65 -13.16
C TYR A 52 -1.89 0.35 -13.95
N GLN A 53 -1.39 -0.71 -13.31
CA GLN A 53 -1.28 -2.03 -13.93
C GLN A 53 -2.63 -2.62 -14.29
N ALA A 54 -3.64 -2.45 -13.44
CA ALA A 54 -4.98 -2.95 -13.70
C ALA A 54 -5.66 -2.21 -14.87
N GLU A 55 -5.44 -0.90 -14.98
CA GLU A 55 -6.02 -0.08 -16.06
C GLU A 55 -5.30 -0.25 -17.39
N THR A 56 -3.97 -0.30 -17.37
CA THR A 56 -3.16 -0.16 -18.60
C THR A 56 -2.38 -1.42 -18.97
N GLY A 57 -2.12 -2.31 -18.02
CA GLY A 57 -1.24 -3.46 -18.21
C GLY A 57 0.25 -3.12 -18.38
N HIS A 58 0.65 -1.86 -18.26
CA HIS A 58 1.99 -1.37 -18.62
C HIS A 58 2.96 -1.17 -17.45
N ALA A 59 2.55 -1.40 -16.20
CA ALA A 59 3.48 -1.34 -15.08
C ALA A 59 4.55 -2.43 -15.22
N THR A 60 5.79 -2.02 -15.05
CA THR A 60 6.94 -2.90 -15.20
C THR A 60 7.31 -3.57 -13.88
N LYS A 61 8.11 -4.64 -13.95
CA LYS A 61 8.70 -5.25 -12.75
C LYS A 61 9.54 -4.25 -11.94
N HIS A 62 10.17 -3.28 -12.61
CA HIS A 62 10.99 -2.26 -11.95
C HIS A 62 10.11 -1.36 -11.07
N ASP A 63 8.95 -0.93 -11.59
CA ASP A 63 7.99 -0.09 -10.86
C ASP A 63 7.54 -0.76 -9.56
N PHE A 64 7.16 -2.04 -9.63
CA PHE A 64 6.78 -2.81 -8.45
C PHE A 64 7.94 -3.02 -7.46
N LEU A 65 9.16 -3.24 -7.94
CA LEU A 65 10.32 -3.39 -7.06
C LEU A 65 10.65 -2.09 -6.34
N ALA A 66 10.63 -0.95 -7.05
CA ALA A 66 10.88 0.36 -6.48
C ALA A 66 9.86 0.69 -5.38
N ALA A 67 8.55 0.51 -5.65
CA ALA A 67 7.52 0.76 -4.65
C ALA A 67 7.61 -0.20 -3.45
N LYS A 68 7.94 -1.48 -3.68
CA LYS A 68 8.16 -2.45 -2.59
C LYS A 68 9.36 -2.08 -1.72
N VAL A 69 10.43 -1.54 -2.30
CA VAL A 69 11.59 -1.03 -1.55
C VAL A 69 11.18 0.18 -0.72
N GLY A 70 10.48 1.15 -1.30
CA GLY A 70 9.97 2.33 -0.59
C GLY A 70 9.07 1.95 0.59
N LEU A 71 8.11 1.05 0.37
CA LEU A 71 7.23 0.56 1.44
C LEU A 71 7.99 -0.11 2.58
N ARG A 72 9.01 -0.91 2.27
CA ARG A 72 9.86 -1.56 3.29
C ARG A 72 10.69 -0.55 4.07
N GLN A 73 11.19 0.49 3.42
CA GLN A 73 11.95 1.55 4.08
C GLN A 73 11.06 2.35 5.03
N SER A 74 9.85 2.74 4.61
CA SER A 74 8.90 3.42 5.50
C SER A 74 8.49 2.57 6.70
N LEU A 75 8.34 1.25 6.52
CA LEU A 75 8.04 0.32 7.63
C LEU A 75 9.20 0.15 8.63
N GLN A 76 10.44 0.46 8.26
CA GLN A 76 11.59 0.41 9.16
C GLN A 76 11.87 1.74 9.84
N ALA A 77 11.28 2.82 9.32
CA ALA A 77 11.42 4.17 9.84
C ALA A 77 10.37 4.51 10.92
N HIS A 78 9.46 3.58 11.23
CA HIS A 78 8.40 3.65 12.25
C HIS A 78 8.48 2.41 13.14
#